data_AF-A0A6N3T2E4-F1
#
_entry.id   AF-A0A6N3T2E4-F1
#
_cell.length_a   1.000
_cell.length_b   1.000
_cell.length_c   1.000
_cell.angle_alpha   90.00
_cell.angle_beta   90.00
_cell.angle_gamma   90.00
#
_symmetry.space_group_name_H-M   'P 1'
#
loop_
_entity.id
_entity.type
_entity.pdbx_description
1 polymer ?
#
loop_
_entity_poly.entity_id
_entity_poly.type
_entity_poly.pdbx_seq_one_letter_code
_entity_poly.pdbx_strand_id
1 'polypeptide(L)'
;MSVTGNKVQQAISFAVAGLATGSMPFPLERDPVRDEALRKLAAVAGDRGWSIAVLRDVAGPDADLLFPGGPVEMVETWSDVCDRDMVSAMLETDEPRLSQRVKQAILLRLPTDTAMRMGARTGFGVLASPCARGALRRSLLRTVNAIWQAAQDDSSGVTYVTKRMTLSMVYGATLLYWVSRGRDEAALAAFVERRLADVLRLGKVKARLSRSAHTPRAAETSASAT
;
A
#
# COMPACT_ATOMS: atom_id res chain seq x y z
N MET A 1 12.57 39.66 -8.40
CA MET A 1 13.44 38.58 -7.89
C MET A 1 12.62 37.35 -7.45
N SER A 2 11.91 36.68 -8.37
CA SER A 2 10.99 35.55 -8.07
C SER A 2 11.39 34.23 -8.76
N VAL A 3 12.62 34.14 -9.25
CA VAL A 3 13.10 32.96 -10.01
C VAL A 3 13.67 31.89 -9.07
N THR A 4 14.16 32.28 -7.89
CA THR A 4 14.87 31.40 -6.96
C THR A 4 13.92 30.53 -6.13
N GLY A 5 12.76 31.03 -5.71
CA GLY A 5 11.77 30.26 -4.94
C GLY A 5 11.12 29.13 -5.74
N ASN A 6 10.84 29.38 -7.03
CA ASN A 6 10.24 28.38 -7.91
C ASN A 6 11.25 27.26 -8.26
N LYS A 7 12.53 27.60 -8.42
CA LYS A 7 13.62 26.62 -8.63
C LYS A 7 13.84 25.74 -7.41
N VAL A 8 13.71 26.27 -6.19
CA VAL A 8 13.84 25.47 -4.95
C VAL A 8 12.64 24.55 -4.75
N GLN A 9 11.41 25.01 -5.00
CA GLN A 9 10.23 24.11 -4.98
C GLN A 9 10.29 23.06 -6.08
N GLN A 10 10.72 23.42 -7.30
CA GLN A 10 10.94 22.47 -8.38
C GLN A 10 12.06 21.48 -8.03
N ALA A 11 13.18 21.93 -7.47
CA ALA A 11 14.29 21.06 -7.06
C ALA A 11 13.91 20.12 -5.91
N ILE A 12 13.11 20.58 -4.93
CA ILE A 12 12.55 19.72 -3.88
C ILE A 12 11.55 18.72 -4.48
N SER A 13 10.69 19.15 -5.41
CA SER A 13 9.77 18.26 -6.13
C SER A 13 10.49 17.25 -7.01
N PHE A 14 11.60 17.62 -7.67
CA PHE A 14 12.42 16.72 -8.48
C PHE A 14 13.30 15.80 -7.62
N ALA A 15 13.73 16.23 -6.44
CA ALA A 15 14.42 15.38 -5.48
C ALA A 15 13.45 14.37 -4.85
N VAL A 16 12.23 14.78 -4.49
CA VAL A 16 11.16 13.88 -4.01
C VAL A 16 10.68 12.96 -5.13
N ALA A 17 10.57 13.46 -6.37
CA ALA A 17 10.24 12.63 -7.53
C ALA A 17 11.38 11.66 -7.87
N GLY A 18 12.63 12.11 -7.91
CA GLY A 18 13.82 11.31 -8.20
C GLY A 18 14.13 10.24 -7.15
N LEU A 19 13.78 10.48 -5.89
CA LEU A 19 13.84 9.46 -4.83
C LEU A 19 12.68 8.46 -4.89
N ALA A 20 11.57 8.79 -5.56
CA ALA A 20 10.38 7.96 -5.67
C ALA A 20 10.21 7.28 -7.04
N THR A 21 10.89 7.74 -8.10
CA THR A 21 11.16 6.96 -9.32
C THR A 21 12.21 5.88 -9.11
N GLY A 22 12.78 5.80 -7.90
CA GLY A 22 13.47 4.62 -7.36
C GLY A 22 12.49 3.45 -7.16
N SER A 23 12.05 2.90 -8.28
CA SER A 23 11.61 1.52 -8.50
C SER A 23 10.55 1.01 -7.51
N MET A 24 9.28 1.16 -7.89
CA MET A 24 8.26 0.25 -7.37
C MET A 24 8.82 -1.18 -7.51
N PRO A 25 8.80 -1.98 -6.44
CA PRO A 25 9.44 -3.29 -6.46
C PRO A 25 8.84 -4.12 -7.59
N PHE A 26 9.71 -4.79 -8.35
CA PHE A 26 9.27 -5.69 -9.40
C PHE A 26 8.29 -6.73 -8.84
N PRO A 27 7.28 -7.14 -9.64
CA PRO A 27 6.44 -8.28 -9.31
C PRO A 27 7.31 -9.49 -8.94
N LEU A 28 6.85 -10.27 -7.97
CA LEU A 28 7.52 -11.54 -7.66
C LEU A 28 7.27 -12.54 -8.78
N GLU A 29 8.21 -13.47 -8.95
CA GLU A 29 8.01 -14.64 -9.79
C GLU A 29 6.82 -15.43 -9.23
N ARG A 30 5.87 -15.75 -10.12
CA ARG A 30 4.62 -16.42 -9.77
C ARG A 30 4.73 -17.88 -10.18
N ASP A 31 4.51 -18.74 -9.22
CA ASP A 31 4.50 -20.18 -9.42
C ASP A 31 3.28 -20.75 -8.66
N PRO A 32 2.33 -21.41 -9.35
CA PRO A 32 1.15 -21.96 -8.70
C PRO A 32 1.48 -23.00 -7.62
N VAL A 33 2.61 -23.71 -7.72
CA VAL A 33 3.05 -24.69 -6.71
C VAL A 33 3.48 -23.97 -5.43
N ARG A 34 4.24 -22.88 -5.57
CA ARG A 34 4.62 -21.99 -4.44
C ARG A 34 3.37 -21.38 -3.80
N ASP A 35 2.44 -20.91 -4.60
CA ASP A 35 1.19 -20.31 -4.11
C ASP A 35 0.36 -21.31 -3.29
N GLU A 36 0.20 -22.53 -3.79
CA GLU A 36 -0.56 -23.57 -3.10
C GLU A 36 0.09 -23.99 -1.78
N ALA A 37 1.42 -24.17 -1.77
CA ALA A 37 2.17 -24.47 -0.54
C ALA A 37 1.99 -23.37 0.52
N LEU A 38 1.99 -22.10 0.09
CA LEU A 38 1.79 -20.96 1.00
C LEU A 38 0.36 -20.83 1.50
N ARG A 39 -0.66 -21.19 0.71
CA ARG A 39 -2.05 -21.23 1.20
C ARG A 39 -2.21 -22.24 2.34
N LYS A 40 -1.63 -23.43 2.19
CA LYS A 40 -1.61 -24.46 3.26
C LYS A 40 -0.88 -23.96 4.51
N LEU A 41 0.28 -23.34 4.34
CA LEU A 41 1.03 -22.75 5.45
C LEU A 41 0.25 -21.62 6.14
N ALA A 42 -0.31 -20.68 5.37
CA ALA A 42 -1.04 -19.53 5.89
C ALA A 42 -2.25 -19.94 6.74
N ALA A 43 -2.93 -21.03 6.39
CA ALA A 43 -4.07 -21.57 7.14
C ALA A 43 -3.71 -21.98 8.58
N VAL A 44 -2.45 -22.39 8.84
CA VAL A 44 -1.99 -22.83 10.17
C VAL A 44 -0.98 -21.86 10.81
N ALA A 45 -0.49 -20.88 10.06
CA ALA A 45 0.58 -19.97 10.49
C ALA A 45 0.18 -19.07 11.66
N GLY A 46 -1.11 -18.91 11.94
CA GLY A 46 -1.58 -18.17 13.12
C GLY A 46 -1.12 -18.79 14.42
N ASP A 47 -1.15 -20.12 14.51
CA ASP A 47 -0.80 -20.87 15.72
C ASP A 47 0.64 -21.43 15.66
N ARG A 48 1.06 -21.88 14.46
CA ARG A 48 2.34 -22.56 14.27
C ARG A 48 3.47 -21.66 13.76
N GLY A 49 3.13 -20.44 13.32
CA GLY A 49 4.08 -19.48 12.77
C GLY A 49 4.58 -19.81 11.38
N TRP A 50 5.44 -18.93 10.86
CA TRP A 50 6.07 -19.03 9.55
C TRP A 50 7.45 -19.65 9.66
N SER A 51 7.57 -20.95 9.38
CA SER A 51 8.85 -21.66 9.45
C SER A 51 8.94 -22.78 8.41
N ILE A 52 10.17 -23.15 8.05
CA ILE A 52 10.44 -24.25 7.12
C ILE A 52 9.89 -25.59 7.66
N ALA A 53 9.98 -25.81 8.98
CA ALA A 53 9.45 -27.02 9.59
C ALA A 53 7.93 -27.14 9.40
N VAL A 54 7.18 -26.05 9.61
CA VAL A 54 5.73 -26.04 9.39
C VAL A 54 5.39 -26.17 7.92
N LEU A 55 6.15 -25.52 7.03
CA LEU A 55 5.97 -25.66 5.59
C LEU A 55 6.11 -27.12 5.15
N ARG A 56 7.18 -27.82 5.57
CA ARG A 56 7.39 -29.23 5.22
C ARG A 56 6.27 -30.13 5.70
N ASP A 57 5.75 -29.85 6.89
CA ASP A 57 4.66 -30.62 7.48
C ASP A 57 3.34 -30.47 6.71
N VAL A 58 3.01 -29.27 6.22
CA VAL A 58 1.71 -29.02 5.54
C VAL A 58 1.75 -29.12 4.02
N ALA A 59 2.93 -28.92 3.41
CA ALA A 59 3.09 -28.87 1.95
C ALA A 59 3.95 -30.00 1.38
N GLY A 60 4.58 -30.82 2.23
CA GLY A 60 5.38 -31.99 1.84
C GLY A 60 6.87 -31.85 2.20
N PRO A 61 7.61 -32.97 2.30
CA PRO A 61 8.96 -33.00 2.86
C PRO A 61 9.98 -32.14 2.10
N ASP A 62 9.80 -31.97 0.79
CA ASP A 62 10.69 -31.20 -0.09
C ASP A 62 10.19 -29.76 -0.34
N ALA A 63 9.13 -29.32 0.35
CA ALA A 63 8.52 -28.01 0.12
C ALA A 63 9.47 -26.84 0.43
N ASP A 64 10.52 -27.06 1.22
CA ASP A 64 11.54 -26.05 1.49
C ASP A 64 12.37 -25.67 0.27
N LEU A 65 12.50 -26.57 -0.71
CA LEU A 65 13.19 -26.29 -1.98
C LEU A 65 12.50 -25.17 -2.79
N LEU A 66 11.21 -24.94 -2.52
CA LEU A 66 10.40 -23.89 -3.14
C LEU A 66 10.72 -22.48 -2.61
N PHE A 67 11.38 -22.37 -1.45
CA PHE A 67 11.65 -21.10 -0.76
C PHE A 67 13.08 -21.04 -0.18
N PRO A 68 14.12 -20.99 -1.04
CA PRO A 68 15.51 -20.94 -0.59
C PRO A 68 15.85 -19.69 0.26
N GLY A 69 15.08 -18.61 0.13
CA GLY A 69 15.15 -17.39 0.95
C GLY A 69 14.41 -17.49 2.30
N GLY A 70 13.84 -18.65 2.60
CA GLY A 70 13.29 -18.97 3.92
C GLY A 70 12.02 -18.19 4.30
N PRO A 71 11.75 -17.99 5.61
CA PRO A 71 10.50 -17.40 6.08
C PRO A 71 10.19 -15.99 5.57
N VAL A 72 11.21 -15.18 5.31
CA VAL A 72 11.02 -13.84 4.74
C VAL A 72 10.45 -13.94 3.33
N GLU A 73 11.02 -14.83 2.49
CA GLU A 73 10.52 -15.08 1.15
C GLU A 73 9.09 -15.65 1.17
N MET A 74 8.81 -16.59 2.08
CA MET A 74 7.47 -17.15 2.26
C MET A 74 6.42 -16.07 2.55
N VAL A 75 6.70 -15.17 3.49
CA VAL A 75 5.77 -14.09 3.85
C VAL A 75 5.65 -13.06 2.72
N GLU A 76 6.75 -12.67 2.06
CA GLU A 76 6.68 -11.77 0.90
C GLU A 76 5.80 -12.35 -0.21
N THR A 77 5.97 -13.63 -0.51
CA THR A 77 5.23 -14.33 -1.57
C THR A 77 3.76 -14.51 -1.17
N TRP A 78 3.48 -14.86 0.08
CA TRP A 78 2.09 -14.93 0.56
C TRP A 78 1.41 -13.56 0.47
N SER A 79 2.11 -12.47 0.81
CA SER A 79 1.56 -11.12 0.65
C SER A 79 1.20 -10.81 -0.81
N ASP A 80 2.00 -11.26 -1.78
CA ASP A 80 1.70 -11.12 -3.22
C ASP A 80 0.49 -11.95 -3.66
N VAL A 81 0.33 -13.18 -3.15
CA VAL A 81 -0.88 -13.99 -3.42
C VAL A 81 -2.13 -13.26 -2.90
N CYS A 82 -2.10 -12.73 -1.67
CA CYS A 82 -3.20 -11.92 -1.13
C CYS A 82 -3.52 -10.70 -2.01
N ASP A 83 -2.48 -10.03 -2.52
CA ASP A 83 -2.62 -8.86 -3.38
C ASP A 83 -3.29 -9.24 -4.71
N ARG A 84 -2.93 -10.40 -5.28
CA ARG A 84 -3.56 -10.96 -6.48
C ARG A 84 -5.01 -11.34 -6.24
N ASP A 85 -5.30 -12.03 -5.14
CA ASP A 85 -6.65 -12.44 -4.79
C ASP A 85 -7.57 -11.21 -4.62
N MET A 86 -7.06 -10.14 -3.99
CA MET A 86 -7.75 -8.83 -3.92
C MET A 86 -8.01 -8.23 -5.31
N VAL A 87 -7.01 -8.21 -6.19
CA VAL A 87 -7.16 -7.65 -7.55
C VAL A 87 -8.19 -8.45 -8.34
N SER A 88 -8.15 -9.77 -8.26
CA SER A 88 -9.13 -10.67 -8.89
C SER A 88 -10.55 -10.45 -8.35
N ALA A 89 -10.71 -10.29 -7.04
CA ALA A 89 -12.01 -10.02 -6.43
C ALA A 89 -12.59 -8.64 -6.82
N MET A 90 -11.74 -7.70 -7.26
CA MET A 90 -12.14 -6.36 -7.67
C MET A 90 -12.53 -6.26 -9.16
N LEU A 91 -12.37 -7.32 -9.97
CA LEU A 91 -12.66 -7.29 -11.41
C LEU A 91 -14.12 -6.96 -11.72
N GLU A 92 -15.05 -7.51 -10.93
CA GLU A 92 -16.50 -7.33 -11.10
C GLU A 92 -17.07 -6.15 -10.28
N THR A 93 -16.20 -5.27 -9.76
CA THR A 93 -16.64 -4.15 -8.91
C THR A 93 -17.19 -3.00 -9.76
N ASP A 94 -18.51 -2.80 -9.72
CA ASP A 94 -19.21 -1.67 -10.34
C ASP A 94 -19.40 -0.49 -9.37
N GLU A 95 -18.29 0.11 -8.93
CA GLU A 95 -18.29 1.32 -8.10
C GLU A 95 -17.61 2.47 -8.86
N PRO A 96 -18.36 3.52 -9.26
CA PRO A 96 -17.79 4.60 -10.07
C PRO A 96 -16.81 5.51 -9.30
N ARG A 97 -16.86 5.54 -7.96
CA ARG A 97 -16.06 6.46 -7.16
C ARG A 97 -14.73 5.82 -6.78
N LEU A 98 -13.64 6.35 -7.32
CA LEU A 98 -12.26 5.91 -7.03
C LEU A 98 -11.98 5.74 -5.52
N SER A 99 -12.45 6.66 -4.67
CA SER A 99 -12.24 6.56 -3.22
C SER A 99 -12.94 5.35 -2.58
N GLN A 100 -14.13 4.99 -3.08
CA GLN A 100 -14.88 3.83 -2.59
C GLN A 100 -14.26 2.54 -3.12
N ARG A 101 -13.77 2.52 -4.36
CA ARG A 101 -12.98 1.40 -4.89
C ARG A 101 -11.72 1.12 -4.07
N VAL A 102 -10.98 2.16 -3.71
CA VAL A 102 -9.79 2.02 -2.84
C VAL A 102 -10.18 1.45 -1.47
N LYS A 103 -11.28 1.94 -0.88
CA LYS A 103 -11.79 1.40 0.38
C LYS A 103 -12.15 -0.09 0.24
N GLN A 104 -12.88 -0.47 -0.80
CA GLN A 104 -13.28 -1.85 -1.04
C GLN A 104 -12.08 -2.76 -1.25
N ALA A 105 -11.09 -2.34 -2.04
CA ALA A 105 -9.84 -3.08 -2.21
C ALA A 105 -9.10 -3.27 -0.87
N ILE A 106 -9.02 -2.24 -0.01
CA ILE A 106 -8.42 -2.38 1.33
C ILE A 106 -9.17 -3.40 2.19
N LEU A 107 -10.51 -3.39 2.15
CA LEU A 107 -11.33 -4.31 2.95
C LEU A 107 -11.20 -5.76 2.45
N LEU A 108 -11.20 -5.97 1.14
CA LEU A 108 -10.95 -7.29 0.53
C LEU A 108 -9.55 -7.81 0.87
N ARG A 109 -8.56 -6.91 0.91
CA ARG A 109 -7.18 -7.27 1.27
C ARG A 109 -7.01 -7.64 2.74
N LEU A 110 -7.90 -7.17 3.60
CA LEU A 110 -7.87 -7.31 5.05
C LEU A 110 -9.19 -7.92 5.55
N PRO A 111 -9.50 -9.17 5.17
CA PRO A 111 -10.76 -9.80 5.53
C PRO A 111 -10.85 -10.04 7.04
N THR A 112 -12.07 -10.17 7.55
CA THR A 112 -12.33 -10.46 8.97
C THR A 112 -12.05 -11.91 9.37
N ASP A 113 -11.66 -12.76 8.41
CA ASP A 113 -11.27 -14.15 8.64
C ASP A 113 -10.16 -14.26 9.69
N THR A 114 -10.37 -15.13 10.68
CA THR A 114 -9.47 -15.22 11.83
C THR A 114 -8.17 -15.92 11.46
N ALA A 115 -8.20 -16.96 10.61
CA ALA A 115 -7.00 -17.68 10.21
C ALA A 115 -6.06 -16.76 9.42
N MET A 116 -6.60 -16.04 8.43
CA MET A 116 -5.86 -15.06 7.63
C MET A 116 -5.30 -13.93 8.48
N ARG A 117 -6.08 -13.41 9.43
CA ARG A 117 -5.63 -12.35 10.34
C ARG A 117 -4.52 -12.79 11.27
N MET A 118 -4.63 -13.98 11.85
CA MET A 118 -3.61 -14.52 12.74
C MET A 118 -2.34 -14.91 11.96
N GLY A 119 -2.48 -15.51 10.79
CA GLY A 119 -1.35 -15.80 9.89
C GLY A 119 -0.64 -14.53 9.42
N ALA A 120 -1.37 -13.46 9.10
CA ALA A 120 -0.77 -12.17 8.77
C ALA A 120 -0.09 -11.51 9.99
N ARG A 121 -0.64 -11.67 11.20
CA ARG A 121 -0.01 -11.19 12.44
C ARG A 121 1.35 -11.84 12.67
N THR A 122 1.44 -13.17 12.57
CA THR A 122 2.71 -13.88 12.75
C THR A 122 3.68 -13.58 11.61
N GLY A 123 3.19 -13.45 10.38
CA GLY A 123 3.99 -13.07 9.21
C GLY A 123 4.58 -11.66 9.34
N PHE A 124 3.80 -10.70 9.86
CA PHE A 124 4.32 -9.37 10.18
C PHE A 124 5.45 -9.43 11.22
N GLY A 125 5.37 -10.35 12.19
CA GLY A 125 6.45 -10.61 13.14
C GLY A 125 7.77 -11.02 12.46
N VAL A 126 7.71 -11.84 11.41
CA VAL A 126 8.89 -12.21 10.60
C VAL A 126 9.47 -10.99 9.89
N LEU A 127 8.62 -10.18 9.26
CA LEU A 127 9.04 -9.00 8.49
C LEU A 127 9.48 -7.81 9.36
N ALA A 128 9.05 -7.76 10.62
CA ALA A 128 9.43 -6.72 11.58
C ALA A 128 10.89 -6.85 12.05
N SER A 129 11.57 -7.97 11.75
CA SER A 129 12.99 -8.14 12.04
C SER A 129 13.85 -7.08 11.34
N PRO A 130 14.90 -6.52 12.00
CA PRO A 130 15.79 -5.53 11.40
C PRO A 130 16.42 -5.96 10.06
N CYS A 131 16.64 -7.27 9.89
CA CYS A 131 17.19 -7.87 8.67
C CYS A 131 16.15 -7.96 7.54
N ALA A 132 14.86 -7.98 7.87
CA ALA A 132 13.76 -8.10 6.92
C ALA A 132 13.13 -6.74 6.53
N ARG A 133 13.67 -5.61 7.00
CA ARG A 133 13.14 -4.26 6.69
C ARG A 133 12.99 -3.99 5.19
N GLY A 134 13.93 -4.49 4.38
CA GLY A 134 13.86 -4.37 2.92
C GLY A 134 12.66 -5.11 2.34
N ALA A 135 12.43 -6.35 2.79
CA ALA A 135 11.29 -7.17 2.43
C ALA A 135 9.97 -6.50 2.84
N LEU A 136 9.87 -6.06 4.10
CA LEU A 136 8.69 -5.36 4.62
C LEU A 136 8.32 -4.14 3.75
N ARG A 137 9.31 -3.30 3.43
CA ARG A 137 9.11 -2.12 2.59
C ARG A 137 8.62 -2.50 1.19
N ARG A 138 9.23 -3.51 0.57
CA ARG A 138 8.84 -3.95 -0.78
C ARG A 138 7.44 -4.53 -0.79
N SER A 139 7.09 -5.41 0.15
CA SER A 139 5.73 -5.94 0.28
C SER A 139 4.69 -4.83 0.44
N LEU A 140 4.94 -3.85 1.32
CA LEU A 140 4.05 -2.71 1.49
C LEU A 140 3.83 -1.94 0.18
N LEU A 141 4.91 -1.65 -0.55
CA LEU A 141 4.82 -0.93 -1.82
C LEU A 141 4.12 -1.74 -2.91
N ARG A 142 4.32 -3.07 -2.96
CA ARG A 142 3.59 -3.98 -3.87
C ARG A 142 2.09 -3.96 -3.57
N THR A 143 1.71 -4.11 -2.30
CA THR A 143 0.29 -4.10 -1.90
C THR A 143 -0.37 -2.77 -2.22
N VAL A 144 0.29 -1.64 -1.93
CA VAL A 144 -0.22 -0.31 -2.30
C VAL A 144 -0.39 -0.16 -3.81
N ASN A 145 0.53 -0.71 -4.59
CA ASN A 145 0.38 -0.73 -6.05
C ASN A 145 -0.81 -1.57 -6.50
N ALA A 146 -0.97 -2.77 -5.93
CA ALA A 146 -2.06 -3.67 -6.23
C ALA A 146 -3.41 -3.05 -5.88
N ILE A 147 -3.51 -2.32 -4.76
CA ILE A 147 -4.74 -1.58 -4.39
C ILE A 147 -5.07 -0.52 -5.43
N TRP A 148 -4.08 0.26 -5.88
CA TRP A 148 -4.30 1.26 -6.93
C TRP A 148 -4.64 0.64 -8.28
N GLN A 149 -4.06 -0.52 -8.60
CA GLN A 149 -4.39 -1.29 -9.80
C GLN A 149 -5.83 -1.80 -9.74
N ALA A 150 -6.24 -2.39 -8.62
CA ALA A 150 -7.60 -2.89 -8.40
C ALA A 150 -8.64 -1.75 -8.43
N ALA A 151 -8.26 -0.57 -7.95
CA ALA A 151 -9.07 0.65 -8.04
C ALA A 151 -9.06 1.31 -9.44
N GLN A 152 -8.28 0.77 -10.41
CA GLN A 152 -8.06 1.31 -11.76
C GLN A 152 -7.68 2.79 -11.78
N ASP A 153 -6.70 3.19 -10.96
CA ASP A 153 -6.11 4.53 -11.02
C ASP A 153 -5.22 4.69 -12.25
N ASP A 154 -5.46 5.74 -13.04
CA ASP A 154 -4.77 6.09 -14.28
C ASP A 154 -3.73 7.22 -14.11
N SER A 155 -3.42 7.59 -12.85
CA SER A 155 -2.60 8.76 -12.59
C SER A 155 -1.15 8.57 -13.00
N SER A 156 -0.50 9.66 -13.40
CA SER A 156 0.90 9.69 -13.82
C SER A 156 1.70 10.78 -13.09
N GLY A 157 3.04 10.74 -13.23
CA GLY A 157 3.95 11.77 -12.71
C GLY A 157 3.92 11.98 -11.19
N VAL A 158 3.90 13.24 -10.75
CA VAL A 158 3.94 13.60 -9.31
C VAL A 158 2.69 13.13 -8.56
N THR A 159 1.53 13.13 -9.23
CA THR A 159 0.27 12.65 -8.65
C THR A 159 0.34 11.16 -8.33
N TYR A 160 0.88 10.36 -9.25
CA TYR A 160 1.10 8.92 -9.07
C TYR A 160 1.92 8.63 -7.81
N VAL A 161 3.04 9.35 -7.62
CA VAL A 161 3.93 9.17 -6.46
C VAL A 161 3.24 9.60 -5.18
N THR A 162 2.60 10.78 -5.18
CA THR A 162 1.94 11.33 -3.99
C THR A 162 0.82 10.42 -3.51
N LYS A 163 0.02 9.87 -4.44
CA LYS A 163 -1.06 8.91 -4.16
C LYS A 163 -0.52 7.65 -3.48
N ARG A 164 0.58 7.08 -3.98
CA ARG A 164 1.21 5.87 -3.40
C ARG A 164 1.77 6.12 -2.01
N MET A 165 2.57 7.17 -1.84
CA MET A 165 3.12 7.53 -0.53
C MET A 165 2.03 7.74 0.52
N THR A 166 0.95 8.42 0.13
CA THR A 166 -0.17 8.68 1.04
C THR A 166 -0.93 7.41 1.38
N LEU A 167 -1.20 6.56 0.38
CA LEU A 167 -1.87 5.28 0.60
C LEU A 167 -1.03 4.32 1.44
N SER A 168 0.31 4.32 1.32
CA SER A 168 1.20 3.52 2.18
C SER A 168 1.01 3.84 3.67
N MET A 169 0.86 5.12 4.02
CA MET A 169 0.60 5.54 5.40
C MET A 169 -0.77 5.07 5.88
N VAL A 170 -1.81 5.24 5.06
CA VAL A 170 -3.18 4.78 5.38
C VAL A 170 -3.22 3.26 5.55
N TYR A 171 -2.64 2.52 4.60
CA TYR A 171 -2.62 1.07 4.63
C TYR A 171 -1.82 0.54 5.82
N GLY A 172 -0.63 1.09 6.09
CA GLY A 172 0.18 0.69 7.25
C GLY A 172 -0.57 0.86 8.58
N ALA A 173 -1.24 1.99 8.78
CA ALA A 173 -2.08 2.22 9.96
C ALA A 173 -3.28 1.25 10.02
N THR A 174 -3.89 0.96 8.88
CA THR A 174 -5.05 0.05 8.77
C THR A 174 -4.65 -1.40 9.03
N LEU A 175 -3.51 -1.85 8.53
CA LEU A 175 -2.96 -3.19 8.78
C LEU A 175 -2.72 -3.41 10.27
N LEU A 176 -2.10 -2.45 10.97
CA LEU A 176 -1.87 -2.53 12.42
C LEU A 176 -3.19 -2.56 13.22
N TYR A 177 -4.15 -1.72 12.82
CA TYR A 177 -5.49 -1.75 13.40
C TYR A 177 -6.17 -3.11 13.15
N TRP A 178 -6.11 -3.63 11.93
CA TRP A 178 -6.74 -4.88 11.55
C TRP A 178 -6.13 -6.07 12.30
N VAL A 179 -4.81 -6.20 12.34
CA VAL A 179 -4.12 -7.26 13.09
C VAL A 179 -4.55 -7.29 14.57
N SER A 180 -4.75 -6.11 15.19
CA SER A 180 -5.09 -6.00 16.60
C SER A 180 -6.59 -6.13 16.90
N ARG A 181 -7.47 -5.57 16.06
CA ARG A 181 -8.91 -5.38 16.37
C ARG A 181 -9.86 -5.70 15.20
N GLY A 182 -9.35 -6.10 14.05
CA GLY A 182 -10.11 -6.27 12.80
C GLY A 182 -11.03 -7.49 12.72
N ARG A 183 -11.67 -7.90 13.81
CA ARG A 183 -12.70 -8.96 13.80
C ARG A 183 -14.08 -8.43 13.40
N ASP A 184 -14.34 -7.14 13.64
CA ASP A 184 -15.57 -6.46 13.30
C ASP A 184 -15.39 -5.72 11.96
N GLU A 185 -16.15 -6.16 10.96
CA GLU A 185 -16.11 -5.61 9.61
C GLU A 185 -16.60 -4.16 9.56
N ALA A 186 -17.65 -3.82 10.30
CA ALA A 186 -18.20 -2.48 10.32
C ALA A 186 -17.23 -1.49 10.99
N ALA A 187 -16.61 -1.92 12.09
CA ALA A 187 -15.58 -1.12 12.76
C ALA A 187 -14.35 -0.89 11.88
N LEU A 188 -13.92 -1.92 11.14
CA LEU A 188 -12.83 -1.83 10.17
C LEU A 188 -13.18 -0.91 9.01
N ALA A 189 -14.34 -1.08 8.39
CA ALA A 189 -14.83 -0.22 7.31
C ALA A 189 -14.91 1.25 7.74
N ALA A 190 -15.42 1.51 8.95
CA ALA A 190 -15.48 2.85 9.51
C ALA A 190 -14.08 3.42 9.80
N PHE A 191 -13.12 2.59 10.21
CA PHE A 191 -11.73 3.01 10.39
C PHE A 191 -11.09 3.43 9.06
N VAL A 192 -11.23 2.59 8.02
CA VAL A 192 -10.71 2.88 6.68
C VAL A 192 -11.31 4.17 6.12
N GLU A 193 -12.64 4.32 6.23
CA GLU A 193 -13.35 5.53 5.77
C GLU A 193 -12.78 6.79 6.41
N ARG A 194 -12.57 6.79 7.74
CA ARG A 194 -11.96 7.93 8.45
C ARG A 194 -10.56 8.24 7.94
N ARG A 195 -9.72 7.23 7.70
CA ARG A 195 -8.35 7.43 7.21
C ARG A 195 -8.31 7.98 5.79
N LEU A 196 -9.17 7.49 4.89
CA LEU A 196 -9.29 8.04 3.54
C LEU A 196 -9.85 9.47 3.56
N ALA A 197 -10.81 9.76 4.44
CA ALA A 197 -11.33 11.11 4.62
C ALA A 197 -10.26 12.10 5.11
N ASP A 198 -9.37 11.69 6.01
CA ASP A 198 -8.25 12.52 6.49
C ASP A 198 -7.30 12.90 5.34
N VAL A 199 -7.00 11.96 4.45
CA VAL A 199 -6.19 12.21 3.25
C VAL A 199 -6.83 13.27 2.34
N LEU A 200 -8.14 13.15 2.10
CA LEU A 200 -8.87 14.13 1.30
C LEU A 200 -8.87 15.52 1.94
N ARG A 201 -8.95 15.60 3.27
CA ARG A 201 -8.87 16.86 4.02
C ARG A 201 -7.50 17.51 3.88
N LEU A 202 -6.41 16.74 4.03
CA LEU A 202 -5.05 17.24 3.84
C LEU A 202 -4.81 17.76 2.42
N GLY A 203 -5.34 17.06 1.41
CA GLY A 203 -5.31 17.52 0.02
C GLY A 203 -6.01 18.87 -0.18
N LYS A 204 -7.20 19.05 0.42
CA LYS A 204 -7.97 20.31 0.34
C LYS A 204 -7.24 21.47 1.02
N VAL A 205 -6.62 21.24 2.19
CA VAL A 205 -5.83 22.27 2.89
C VAL A 205 -4.64 22.70 2.05
N LYS A 206 -3.88 21.74 1.50
CA LYS A 206 -2.73 22.03 0.61
C LYS A 206 -3.16 22.86 -0.62
N ALA A 207 -4.29 22.51 -1.23
CA ALA A 207 -4.83 23.24 -2.39
C ALA A 207 -5.32 24.66 -2.05
N ARG A 208 -5.81 24.89 -0.82
CA ARG A 208 -6.17 26.24 -0.34
C ARG A 208 -4.94 27.12 -0.13
N LEU A 209 -3.91 26.59 0.54
CA LEU A 209 -2.65 27.31 0.79
C LEU A 209 -1.92 27.67 -0.51
N SER A 210 -1.90 26.75 -1.49
CA SER A 210 -1.32 27.02 -2.82
C SER A 210 -2.06 28.12 -3.58
N ARG A 211 -3.38 28.29 -3.37
CA ARG A 211 -4.19 29.32 -4.03
C ARG A 211 -3.93 30.70 -3.44
N SER A 212 -3.83 30.80 -2.11
CA SER A 212 -3.50 32.05 -1.43
C SER A 212 -2.08 32.55 -1.73
N ALA A 213 -1.16 31.66 -2.10
CA ALA A 213 0.18 32.03 -2.53
C ALA A 213 0.28 32.52 -4.00
N HIS A 214 -0.81 32.41 -4.77
CA HIS A 214 -0.84 32.75 -6.21
C HIS A 214 -1.71 33.96 -6.55
N THR A 215 -2.02 34.83 -5.57
CA THR A 215 -2.67 36.12 -5.86
C THR A 215 -1.78 36.92 -6.82
N PRO A 216 -2.21 37.18 -8.07
CA PRO A 216 -1.43 38.01 -8.98
C PRO A 216 -1.38 39.41 -8.37
N ARG A 217 -0.17 39.95 -8.19
CA ARG A 217 0.04 41.36 -7.90
C ARG A 217 -0.63 42.13 -9.03
N ALA A 218 -1.75 42.77 -8.73
CA ALA A 218 -2.49 43.58 -9.71
C ALA A 218 -1.50 44.53 -10.38
N ALA A 219 -1.53 44.53 -11.71
CA ALA A 219 -0.83 45.50 -12.52
C ALA A 219 -1.24 46.90 -12.06
N GLU A 220 -0.26 47.71 -11.67
CA GLU A 220 -0.45 49.16 -11.54
C GLU A 220 -0.70 49.71 -12.96
N THR A 221 -1.99 49.72 -13.33
CA THR A 221 -2.49 50.59 -14.38
C THR A 221 -2.71 51.96 -13.76
N SER A 222 -1.78 52.87 -13.98
CA SER A 222 -2.07 54.30 -13.88
C SER A 222 -1.45 54.99 -15.10
N ALA A 223 -2.26 55.05 -16.16
CA ALA A 223 -2.11 56.04 -17.21
C ALA A 223 -2.73 57.37 -16.73
N SER A 224 -1.96 58.44 -16.90
CA SER A 224 -2.38 59.82 -17.24
C SER A 224 -3.11 60.69 -16.22
N ALA A 225 -2.39 61.67 -15.67
CA ALA A 225 -2.72 63.10 -15.53
C ALA A 225 -1.56 63.72 -14.71
N THR A 226 -0.72 64.62 -15.20
CA THR A 226 -0.99 65.95 -15.76
C THR A 226 0.28 66.45 -16.47
#